data_AF-A0A1I6RQL8-F1
#
_entry.id   AF-A0A1I6RQL8-F1
#
_cell.length_a   1.000
_cell.length_b   1.000
_cell.length_c   1.000
_cell.angle_alpha   90.00
_cell.angle_beta   90.00
_cell.angle_gamma   90.00
#
_symmetry.space_group_name_H-M   'P 1'
#
loop_
_entity.id
_entity.type
_entity.pdbx_description
1 polymer ?
#
loop_
_entity_poly.entity_id
_entity_poly.type
_entity_poly.pdbx_seq_one_letter_code
_entity_poly.pdbx_strand_id
1 'polypeptide(L)' 'MACLNNPVSIPICITLKFNVFSGSGSTTVACNSCTASTIFDPATGDLTITQPAVAHFTIDVNDDLSTAVVFVGLS' A
#
# COMPACT_ATOMS: atom_id res chain seq x y z
N MET A 1 13.03 28.13 -10.94
CA MET A 1 14.11 27.26 -10.41
C MET A 1 13.53 25.86 -10.39
N ALA A 2 14.16 24.88 -11.04
CA ALA A 2 13.61 23.54 -11.13
C ALA A 2 13.76 22.84 -9.77
N CYS A 3 12.64 22.60 -9.11
CA CYS A 3 12.60 21.94 -7.82
C CYS A 3 13.05 20.49 -7.97
N LEU A 4 13.82 20.02 -6.99
CA LEU A 4 14.49 18.74 -6.98
C LEU A 4 13.50 17.59 -7.20
N ASN A 5 13.50 17.01 -8.41
CA ASN A 5 12.62 15.91 -8.76
C ASN A 5 13.27 14.58 -8.35
N ASN A 6 13.41 14.34 -7.04
CA ASN A 6 13.98 13.09 -6.55
C ASN A 6 12.85 12.13 -6.16
N PRO A 7 12.67 11.00 -6.87
CA PRO A 7 11.64 10.03 -6.51
C PRO A 7 11.94 9.47 -5.12
N VAL A 8 11.00 9.66 -4.18
CA VAL A 8 11.08 9.06 -2.86
C VAL A 8 10.37 7.72 -2.92
N SER A 9 11.12 6.64 -2.70
CA SER A 9 10.58 5.28 -2.61
C SER A 9 10.46 4.90 -1.15
N ILE A 10 9.26 4.54 -0.70
CA ILE A 10 9.06 3.97 0.63
C ILE A 10 8.51 2.55 0.52
N PRO A 11 9.05 1.59 1.31
CA PRO A 11 8.44 0.28 1.42
C PRO A 11 7.08 0.41 2.09
N ILE A 12 6.08 -0.23 1.49
CA ILE A 12 4.73 -0.30 2.03
C ILE A 12 4.29 -1.77 2.13
N CYS A 13 3.35 -2.01 3.01
CA CYS A 13 2.72 -3.30 3.19
C CYS A 13 1.24 -3.19 2.86
N ILE A 14 0.76 -4.01 1.93
CA ILE A 14 -0.64 -4.09 1.57
C ILE A 14 -1.21 -5.34 2.21
N THR A 15 -2.27 -5.18 3.01
CA THR A 15 -3.03 -6.29 3.57
C THR A 15 -4.45 -6.26 3.02
N LEU A 16 -4.83 -7.34 2.36
CA LEU A 16 -6.18 -7.61 1.88
C LEU A 16 -6.81 -8.61 2.85
N LYS A 17 -7.91 -8.22 3.48
CA LYS A 17 -8.72 -9.14 4.28
C LYS A 17 -10.06 -9.33 3.58
N PHE A 18 -10.44 -10.56 3.34
CA PHE A 18 -11.69 -10.92 2.70
C PHE A 18 -12.35 -12.06 3.47
N ASN A 19 -13.61 -11.91 3.82
CA ASN A 19 -14.38 -12.96 4.47
C ASN A 19 -15.22 -13.70 3.42
N VAL A 20 -14.88 -14.96 3.14
CA VAL A 20 -15.51 -15.75 2.06
C VAL A 20 -16.95 -16.12 2.34
N PHE A 21 -17.38 -16.10 3.61
CA PHE A 21 -18.76 -16.43 3.99
C PHE A 21 -19.71 -15.23 3.83
N SER A 22 -19.25 -14.03 4.18
CA SER A 22 -20.04 -12.80 4.08
C SER A 22 -19.82 -12.04 2.77
N GLY A 23 -18.76 -12.38 2.01
CA GLY A 23 -18.36 -11.65 0.81
C GLY A 23 -17.84 -10.24 1.08
N SER A 24 -17.58 -9.90 2.35
CA SER A 24 -17.07 -8.58 2.75
C SER A 24 -15.54 -8.57 2.76
N GLY A 25 -14.95 -7.41 2.46
CA GLY A 25 -13.50 -7.27 2.46
C GLY A 25 -13.04 -5.87 2.82
N SER A 26 -11.80 -5.78 3.25
CA SER A 26 -11.11 -4.53 3.58
C SER A 26 -9.67 -4.58 3.10
N THR A 27 -9.18 -3.44 2.65
CA THR A 27 -7.78 -3.25 2.27
C THR A 27 -7.15 -2.24 3.21
N THR A 28 -6.00 -2.58 3.77
CA THR A 28 -5.20 -1.67 4.59
C THR A 28 -3.81 -1.54 3.99
N VAL A 29 -3.31 -0.32 3.94
CA VAL A 29 -1.94 -0.01 3.49
C VAL A 29 -1.19 0.60 4.65
N ALA A 30 -0.03 0.04 4.98
CA ALA A 30 0.84 0.53 6.03
C ALA A 30 2.21 0.91 5.46
N CYS A 31 2.80 2.01 5.97
CA CYS A 31 4.12 2.49 5.57
C CYS A 31 5.23 1.73 6.32
N ASN A 32 5.38 0.44 6.01
CA ASN A 32 6.40 -0.42 6.56
C ASN A 32 6.72 -1.58 5.60
N SER A 33 7.85 -2.24 5.80
CA SER A 33 8.13 -3.51 5.14
C SER A 33 7.34 -4.64 5.79
N CYS A 34 6.98 -5.64 4.99
CA CYS A 34 6.40 -6.89 5.47
C CYS A 34 6.80 -8.06 4.57
N THR A 35 6.56 -9.27 5.05
CA THR A 35 6.77 -10.49 4.27
C THR A 35 5.47 -10.87 3.58
N ALA A 36 5.57 -11.34 2.34
CA ALA A 36 4.42 -11.89 1.63
C ALA A 36 3.84 -13.07 2.42
N SER A 37 2.53 -13.07 2.66
CA SER A 37 1.85 -14.15 3.36
C SER A 37 0.41 -14.29 2.90
N THR A 38 -0.13 -15.49 3.06
CA THR A 38 -1.54 -15.77 2.83
C THR A 38 -2.01 -16.71 3.93
N ILE A 39 -3.03 -16.29 4.67
CA ILE A 39 -3.58 -17.01 5.81
C ILE A 39 -5.08 -17.14 5.57
N PHE A 40 -5.58 -18.36 5.66
CA PHE A 40 -7.02 -18.63 5.63
C PHE A 40 -7.43 -19.23 6.97
N ASP A 41 -8.41 -18.60 7.62
CA ASP A 41 -9.06 -19.13 8.81
C ASP A 41 -10.40 -19.78 8.40
N PRO A 42 -10.49 -21.12 8.39
CA PRO A 42 -11.72 -21.83 8.00
C PRO A 42 -12.84 -21.69 9.04
N ALA A 43 -12.54 -21.35 10.30
CA ALA A 43 -13.56 -21.20 11.34
C ALA A 43 -14.37 -19.91 11.15
N THR A 44 -13.70 -18.83 10.71
CA THR A 44 -14.30 -17.52 10.50
C THR A 44 -14.59 -17.22 9.03
N GLY A 45 -13.94 -17.92 8.10
CA GLY A 45 -13.98 -17.65 6.66
C GLY A 45 -13.07 -16.49 6.26
N ASP A 46 -12.19 -16.01 7.14
CA ASP A 46 -11.29 -14.90 6.87
C ASP A 46 -10.07 -15.36 6.05
N LEU A 47 -9.94 -14.82 4.84
CA LEU A 47 -8.74 -14.86 4.02
C LEU A 47 -7.97 -13.55 4.20
N THR A 48 -6.74 -13.62 4.69
CA THR A 48 -5.84 -12.48 4.83
C THR A 48 -4.63 -12.69 3.93
N ILE A 49 -4.44 -11.78 2.97
CA ILE A 49 -3.28 -11.74 2.07
C ILE A 49 -2.46 -10.52 2.43
N THR A 50 -1.17 -10.70 2.67
CA THR A 50 -0.23 -9.62 2.94
C THR A 50 0.84 -9.62 1.87
N GLN A 51 1.13 -8.46 1.28
CA GLN A 51 2.11 -8.34 0.20
C GLN A 51 2.99 -7.10 0.38
N PRO A 52 4.32 -7.24 0.31
CA PRO A 52 5.21 -6.09 0.21
C PRO A 52 5.00 -5.39 -1.13
N ALA A 53 5.05 -4.06 -1.09
CA ALA A 53 5.04 -3.21 -2.27
C ALA A 53 5.97 -2.01 -2.06
N VAL A 54 6.26 -1.29 -3.13
CA VAL A 54 7.01 -0.04 -3.07
C VAL A 54 6.11 1.07 -3.60
N ALA A 55 5.92 2.09 -2.79
CA ALA A 55 5.19 3.28 -3.21
C ALA A 55 6.21 4.34 -3.65
N HIS A 56 5.98 4.88 -4.84
CA HIS A 56 6.78 5.94 -5.45
C HIS A 56 6.00 7.24 -5.40
N PHE A 57 6.63 8.29 -4.88
CA PHE A 57 6.03 9.61 -4.76
C PHE A 57 6.92 10.63 -5.45
N THR A 58 6.28 11.54 -6.18
CA THR A 58 6.92 12.76 -6.68
C THR A 58 6.46 13.90 -5.80
N ILE A 59 7.40 14.62 -5.19
CA ILE A 59 7.11 15.80 -4.38
C ILE A 59 7.40 17.03 -5.23
N ASP A 60 6.35 17.63 -5.79
CA ASP A 60 6.45 18.94 -6.42
C ASP A 60 6.33 20.04 -5.35
N VAL A 61 7.43 20.72 -5.09
CA VAL A 61 7.44 21.92 -4.22
C VAL A 61 7.25 23.14 -5.12
N ASN A 62 6.07 23.74 -5.09
CA ASN A 62 5.81 25.06 -5.67
C ASN A 62 5.41 26.03 -4.54
N ASP A 63 5.53 27.35 -4.74
CA ASP A 63 5.26 28.38 -3.70
C ASP A 63 3.85 28.25 -3.06
N ASP A 64 2.92 27.56 -3.71
CA ASP A 64 1.66 27.06 -3.14
C ASP A 64 1.69 25.52 -3.04
N LEU A 65 2.00 25.00 -1.85
CA LEU A 65 2.14 23.58 -1.55
C LEU A 65 0.88 22.78 -1.93
N SER A 66 0.93 22.06 -3.05
CA SER A 66 -0.17 21.22 -3.54
C SER A 66 0.25 19.76 -3.66
N THR A 67 -0.40 18.94 -2.84
CA THR A 67 -0.46 17.45 -2.71
C THR A 67 0.37 16.54 -3.64
N ALA A 68 1.06 15.57 -3.01
CA ALA A 68 1.76 14.47 -3.66
C ALA A 68 0.81 13.39 -4.24
N VAL A 69 1.15 12.90 -5.44
CA VAL A 69 0.50 11.75 -6.09
C VAL A 69 1.22 10.46 -5.67
N VAL A 70 0.46 9.48 -5.21
CA VAL A 70 0.96 8.16 -4.77
C VAL A 70 0.79 7.14 -5.89
N PHE A 71 1.89 6.62 -6.43
CA PHE A 71 1.84 5.46 -7.32
C PHE A 71 2.27 4.21 -6.53
N VAL A 72 1.34 3.27 -6.35
CA VAL A 72 1.61 1.97 -5.71
C VAL A 72 1.93 0.95 -6.80
N GLY A 73 3.18 0.49 -6.85
CA GLY A 73 3.61 -0.60 -7.72
C GLY A 73 3.65 -1.93 -6.96
N LEU A 74 2.98 -2.94 -7.49
CA LEU A 74 3.13 -4.34 -7.05
C LEU A 74 4.27 -4.95 -7.88
N SER A 75 5.35 -5.35 -7.21
CA SER A 75 6.50 -6.04 -7.83
C SER A 75 6.31 -7.54 -7.86
#